data_AF-A0A2S2QF85-F1
#
_entry.id   AF-A0A2S2QF85-F1
#
_cell.length_a   1.000
_cell.length_b   1.000
_cell.length_c   1.000
_cell.angle_alpha   90.00
_cell.angle_beta   90.00
_cell.angle_gamma   90.00
#
_symmetry.space_group_name_H-M   'P 1'
#
loop_
_entity.id
_entity.type
_entity.pdbx_description
1 polymer ?
#
loop_
_entity_poly.entity_id
_entity_poly.type
_entity_poly.pdbx_seq_one_letter_code
_entity_poly.pdbx_strand_id
1 'polypeptide(L)'
;YKNWTGTSTAMESDIIVDGFCQSIETHNLIYNSLIGDGDSSIIKKLRIKKPYGDDIIVQKIECSNHILRNYSNRIRQISTQRKCSSDNVVPGYIRTKIKANLLRLRFAVTKAIQYRKEMNISLTEKVKLLKNDILNGSFHVFGCHDRCDRYFCVDIKANENNFVPELQKCGVWTDLMAALNLVAYHANSLIHHVNNNCVEGYNSIVAKYVGGKRINYSLRASNG
;
A
#
# COMPACT_ATOMS: atom_id res chain seq x y z
N TYR A 1 25.95 -0.11 -29.63
CA TYR A 1 24.64 -0.67 -30.02
C TYR A 1 23.59 -0.16 -29.05
N LYS A 2 22.48 0.40 -29.54
CA LYS A 2 21.37 0.89 -28.71
C LYS A 2 20.19 -0.04 -28.92
N ASN A 3 19.99 -0.98 -28.02
CA ASN A 3 18.96 -2.04 -28.14
C ASN A 3 17.56 -1.59 -27.72
N TRP A 4 17.40 -0.31 -27.38
CA TRP A 4 16.14 0.27 -26.92
C TRP A 4 16.00 1.72 -27.31
N THR A 5 14.83 2.08 -27.82
CA THR A 5 14.43 3.46 -28.11
C THR A 5 13.26 3.85 -27.20
N GLY A 6 13.59 4.45 -26.05
CA GLY A 6 12.60 4.91 -25.07
C GLY A 6 13.23 5.15 -23.69
N THR A 7 12.40 5.42 -22.69
CA THR A 7 12.84 5.52 -21.29
C THR A 7 13.10 4.13 -20.71
N SER A 8 13.90 4.04 -19.64
CA SER A 8 14.14 2.77 -18.93
C SER A 8 12.83 2.18 -18.37
N THR A 9 11.92 3.02 -17.86
CA THR A 9 10.60 2.59 -17.39
C THR A 9 9.74 1.99 -18.51
N ALA A 10 9.82 2.54 -19.73
CA ALA A 10 9.12 1.97 -20.87
C ALA A 10 9.68 0.59 -21.23
N MET A 11 11.01 0.42 -21.18
CA MET A 11 11.69 -0.85 -21.41
C MET A 11 11.26 -1.92 -20.40
N GLU A 12 11.27 -1.59 -19.11
CA GLU A 12 10.82 -2.50 -18.04
C GLU A 12 9.36 -2.91 -18.26
N SER A 13 8.50 -1.96 -18.61
CA SER A 13 7.10 -2.24 -18.90
C SER A 13 6.92 -3.17 -20.10
N ASP A 14 7.68 -3.00 -21.18
CA ASP A 14 7.56 -3.84 -22.38
C ASP A 14 8.13 -5.24 -22.14
N ILE A 15 9.25 -5.37 -21.43
CA ILE A 15 9.80 -6.68 -21.02
C ILE A 15 8.79 -7.47 -20.19
N ILE A 16 8.11 -6.83 -19.24
CA ILE A 16 7.09 -7.49 -18.42
C ILE A 16 5.94 -7.96 -19.32
N VAL A 17 5.44 -7.11 -20.22
CA VAL A 17 4.35 -7.47 -21.14
C VAL A 17 4.72 -8.65 -22.04
N ASP A 18 5.94 -8.64 -22.60
CA ASP A 18 6.44 -9.74 -23.42
C ASP A 18 6.54 -11.04 -22.62
N GLY A 19 6.98 -10.98 -21.36
CA GLY A 19 6.99 -12.13 -20.46
C GLY A 19 5.61 -12.75 -20.22
N PHE A 20 4.54 -11.93 -20.16
CA PHE A 20 3.17 -12.44 -20.12
C PHE A 20 2.78 -13.12 -21.44
N CYS A 21 3.06 -12.49 -22.58
CA CYS A 21 2.72 -13.02 -23.91
C CYS A 21 3.40 -14.38 -24.18
N GLN A 22 4.63 -14.58 -23.71
CA GLN A 22 5.40 -15.81 -23.95
C GLN A 22 5.18 -16.89 -22.89
N SER A 23 4.50 -16.58 -21.78
CA SER A 23 4.40 -17.49 -20.63
C SER A 23 3.83 -18.88 -20.93
N ILE A 24 2.88 -19.01 -21.86
CA ILE A 24 2.35 -20.31 -22.27
C ILE A 24 3.39 -21.10 -23.06
N GLU A 25 4.04 -20.47 -24.04
CA GLU A 25 5.04 -21.13 -24.88
C GLU A 25 6.28 -21.53 -24.08
N THR A 26 6.78 -20.64 -23.23
CA THR A 26 8.03 -20.84 -22.49
C THR A 26 7.85 -21.70 -21.23
N HIS A 27 6.68 -21.60 -20.57
CA HIS A 27 6.48 -22.19 -19.24
C HIS A 27 5.20 -23.03 -19.13
N ASN A 28 4.33 -23.04 -20.13
CA ASN A 28 3.00 -23.66 -20.07
C ASN A 28 2.16 -23.16 -18.87
N LEU A 29 2.25 -21.85 -18.59
CA LEU A 29 1.57 -21.20 -17.46
C LEU A 29 0.77 -19.97 -17.90
N ILE A 30 -0.32 -19.71 -17.18
CA ILE A 30 -1.12 -18.48 -17.30
C ILE A 30 -0.89 -17.63 -16.06
N TYR A 31 -0.43 -16.40 -16.26
CA TYR A 31 -0.25 -15.43 -15.18
C TYR A 31 -1.52 -14.59 -15.00
N ASN A 32 -2.36 -14.95 -14.03
CA ASN A 32 -3.64 -14.28 -13.82
C ASN A 32 -3.53 -12.90 -13.16
N SER A 33 -2.39 -12.58 -12.52
CA SER A 33 -2.23 -11.39 -11.70
C SER A 33 -0.82 -10.81 -11.80
N LEU A 34 -0.73 -9.49 -11.77
CA LEU A 34 0.50 -8.73 -11.65
C LEU A 34 0.55 -8.06 -10.26
N ILE A 35 1.60 -8.33 -9.49
CA ILE A 35 1.84 -7.69 -8.20
C ILE A 35 2.84 -6.56 -8.38
N GLY A 36 2.49 -5.33 -8.00
CA GLY A 36 3.41 -4.20 -8.13
C GLY A 36 2.89 -2.94 -7.47
N ASP A 37 3.72 -1.91 -7.43
CA ASP A 37 3.39 -0.57 -6.95
C ASP A 37 3.33 0.43 -8.11
N GLY A 38 2.20 1.11 -8.28
CA GLY A 38 2.13 2.37 -9.03
C GLY A 38 2.22 2.33 -10.56
N ASP A 39 2.82 1.33 -11.20
CA ASP A 39 3.03 1.38 -12.66
C ASP A 39 1.80 0.90 -13.46
N SER A 40 0.88 1.84 -13.65
CA SER A 40 -0.41 1.60 -14.32
C SER A 40 -0.26 1.43 -15.83
N SER A 41 0.92 1.73 -16.37
CA SER A 41 1.26 1.62 -17.79
C SER A 41 1.27 0.16 -18.26
N ILE A 42 1.79 -0.76 -17.45
CA ILE A 42 1.88 -2.19 -17.75
C ILE A 42 0.48 -2.80 -17.89
N ILE A 43 -0.42 -2.53 -16.94
CA ILE A 43 -1.80 -3.05 -16.98
C ILE A 43 -2.55 -2.55 -18.22
N LYS A 44 -2.33 -1.30 -18.63
CA LYS A 44 -2.92 -0.79 -19.88
C LYS A 44 -2.42 -1.57 -21.10
N LYS A 45 -1.10 -1.80 -21.19
CA LYS A 45 -0.52 -2.60 -22.27
C LYS A 45 -1.03 -4.04 -22.27
N LEU A 46 -1.10 -4.69 -21.10
CA LEU A 46 -1.64 -6.05 -20.96
C LEU A 46 -3.11 -6.15 -21.40
N ARG A 47 -3.93 -5.14 -21.08
CA ARG A 47 -5.34 -5.07 -21.53
C ARG A 47 -5.48 -4.94 -23.05
N ILE A 48 -4.53 -4.28 -23.70
CA ILE A 48 -4.51 -4.15 -25.17
C ILE A 48 -4.00 -5.45 -25.80
N LYS A 49 -2.91 -6.01 -25.26
CA LYS A 49 -2.25 -7.20 -25.81
C LYS A 49 -3.05 -8.48 -25.60
N LYS A 50 -3.84 -8.58 -24.51
CA LYS A 50 -4.67 -9.75 -24.16
C LYS A 50 -3.90 -11.07 -24.33
N PRO A 51 -2.81 -11.28 -23.56
CA PRO A 51 -1.88 -12.41 -23.76
C PRO A 51 -2.55 -13.79 -23.67
N TYR A 52 -3.75 -13.87 -23.08
CA TYR A 52 -4.49 -15.11 -22.84
C TYR A 52 -5.90 -15.06 -23.45
N GLY A 53 -6.13 -14.21 -24.46
CA GLY A 53 -7.44 -14.01 -25.07
C GLY A 53 -8.38 -13.10 -24.26
N ASP A 54 -9.65 -13.10 -24.64
CA ASP A 54 -10.68 -12.21 -24.07
C ASP A 54 -11.21 -12.67 -22.70
N ASP A 55 -11.12 -13.98 -22.42
CA ASP A 55 -11.71 -14.58 -21.22
C ASP A 55 -10.85 -14.37 -19.97
N ILE A 56 -9.53 -14.13 -20.14
CA ILE A 56 -8.58 -14.04 -19.04
C ILE A 56 -7.94 -12.65 -19.00
N ILE A 57 -8.47 -11.82 -18.11
CA ILE A 57 -7.97 -10.47 -17.87
C ILE A 57 -7.00 -10.49 -16.68
N VAL A 58 -5.74 -10.14 -16.95
CA VAL A 58 -4.71 -10.00 -15.92
C VAL A 58 -5.11 -8.93 -14.90
N GLN A 59 -5.19 -9.33 -13.63
CA GLN A 59 -5.56 -8.45 -12.52
C GLN A 59 -4.35 -7.73 -11.94
N LYS A 60 -4.53 -6.49 -11.51
CA LYS A 60 -3.50 -5.78 -10.74
C LYS A 60 -3.74 -6.01 -9.26
N ILE A 61 -2.72 -6.50 -8.56
CA ILE A 61 -2.68 -6.58 -7.10
C ILE A 61 -1.64 -5.59 -6.60
N GLU A 62 -2.08 -4.59 -5.85
CA GLU A 62 -1.19 -3.60 -5.27
C GLU A 62 -0.37 -4.19 -4.12
N CYS A 63 0.89 -3.78 -4.00
CA CYS A 63 1.75 -4.19 -2.90
C CYS A 63 1.21 -3.71 -1.53
N SER A 64 0.95 -4.65 -0.61
CA SER A 64 0.46 -4.35 0.73
C SER A 64 1.41 -3.47 1.54
N ASN A 65 2.72 -3.72 1.46
CA ASN A 65 3.74 -2.90 2.14
C ASN A 65 3.72 -1.45 1.64
N HIS A 66 3.54 -1.26 0.33
CA HIS A 66 3.45 0.06 -0.28
C HIS A 66 2.22 0.82 0.25
N ILE A 67 1.04 0.18 0.24
CA ILE A 67 -0.20 0.77 0.77
C ILE A 67 -0.04 1.16 2.25
N LEU A 68 0.47 0.25 3.08
CA LEU A 68 0.65 0.48 4.52
C LEU A 68 1.69 1.55 4.82
N ARG A 69 2.75 1.66 4.00
CA ARG A 69 3.77 2.72 4.08
C ARG A 69 3.15 4.07 3.72
N ASN A 70 2.39 4.16 2.64
CA ASN A 70 1.69 5.38 2.25
C ASN A 70 0.70 5.85 3.32
N TYR A 71 -0.06 4.91 3.88
CA TYR A 71 -0.95 5.20 5.01
C TYR A 71 -0.17 5.75 6.21
N SER A 72 0.89 5.07 6.64
CA SER A 72 1.73 5.50 7.77
C SER A 72 2.35 6.89 7.55
N ASN A 73 2.80 7.17 6.33
CA ASN A 73 3.36 8.47 5.94
C ASN A 73 2.30 9.57 6.01
N ARG A 74 1.08 9.30 5.53
CA ARG A 74 -0.03 10.25 5.60
C ARG A 74 -0.44 10.53 7.05
N ILE A 75 -0.55 9.51 7.90
CA ILE A 75 -0.82 9.70 9.34
C ILE A 75 0.28 10.52 10.01
N ARG A 76 1.54 10.26 9.67
CA ARG A 76 2.68 11.05 10.17
C ARG A 76 2.55 12.52 9.76
N GLN A 77 2.24 12.79 8.50
CA GLN A 77 2.02 14.15 8.00
C GLN A 77 0.92 14.86 8.80
N ILE A 78 -0.26 14.23 8.94
CA ILE A 78 -1.39 14.75 9.72
C ILE A 78 -0.96 15.08 11.16
N SER A 79 -0.17 14.20 11.80
CA SER A 79 0.32 14.42 13.16
C SER A 79 1.30 15.59 13.31
N THR A 80 1.87 16.10 12.21
CA THR A 80 2.84 17.22 12.24
C THR A 80 2.23 18.56 11.84
N GLN A 81 1.15 18.55 11.05
CA GLN A 81 0.53 19.77 10.53
C GLN A 81 -0.25 20.51 11.61
N ARG A 82 -0.03 21.83 11.72
CA ARG A 82 -0.73 22.70 12.69
C ARG A 82 -2.18 22.99 12.29
N LYS A 83 -2.53 22.78 11.03
CA LYS A 83 -3.87 22.97 10.48
C LYS A 83 -4.31 21.71 9.73
N CYS A 84 -5.60 21.40 9.76
CA CYS A 84 -6.19 20.33 8.94
C CYS A 84 -6.50 20.82 7.53
N SER A 85 -6.99 19.94 6.65
CA SER A 85 -7.40 20.31 5.28
C SER A 85 -8.48 21.38 5.20
N SER A 86 -9.29 21.54 6.27
CA SER A 86 -10.32 22.58 6.38
C SER A 86 -9.80 23.89 7.02
N ASP A 87 -8.48 24.06 7.10
CA ASP A 87 -7.76 25.22 7.67
C ASP A 87 -7.98 25.47 9.19
N ASN A 88 -8.67 24.56 9.89
CA ASN A 88 -8.82 24.63 11.34
C ASN A 88 -7.50 24.28 12.07
N VAL A 89 -7.21 24.99 13.16
CA VAL A 89 -6.04 24.72 14.00
C VAL A 89 -6.19 23.39 14.74
N VAL A 90 -5.19 22.53 14.61
CA VAL A 90 -5.12 21.23 15.30
C VAL A 90 -4.29 21.38 16.58
N PRO A 91 -4.90 21.21 17.78
CA PRO A 91 -4.20 21.35 19.05
C PRO A 91 -2.97 20.44 19.17
N GLY A 92 -1.94 20.91 19.88
CA GLY A 92 -0.68 20.16 20.05
C GLY A 92 -0.87 18.78 20.68
N TYR A 93 -1.74 18.66 21.68
CA TYR A 93 -2.01 17.38 22.34
C TYR A 93 -2.70 16.37 21.40
N ILE A 94 -3.61 16.83 20.52
CA ILE A 94 -4.24 16.00 19.49
C ILE A 94 -3.19 15.44 18.51
N ARG A 95 -2.29 16.32 18.04
CA ARG A 95 -1.18 15.93 17.17
C ARG A 95 -0.27 14.87 17.82
N THR A 96 0.08 15.06 19.08
CA THR A 96 0.84 14.08 19.88
C THR A 96 0.08 12.75 20.00
N LYS A 97 -1.24 12.80 20.24
CA LYS A 97 -2.09 11.60 20.34
C LYS A 97 -2.13 10.81 19.03
N ILE A 98 -2.27 11.48 17.88
CA ILE A 98 -2.23 10.84 16.55
C ILE A 98 -0.87 10.20 16.33
N LYS A 99 0.23 10.93 16.62
CA LYS A 99 1.59 10.42 16.48
C LYS A 99 1.83 9.17 17.33
N ALA A 100 1.40 9.17 18.59
CA ALA A 100 1.53 8.06 19.51
C ALA A 100 0.75 6.81 19.06
N ASN A 101 -0.35 6.99 18.34
CA ASN A 101 -1.20 5.91 17.84
C ASN A 101 -0.89 5.47 16.40
N LEU A 102 0.13 6.03 15.74
CA LEU A 102 0.47 5.70 14.35
C LEU A 102 0.66 4.19 14.13
N LEU A 103 1.42 3.54 15.01
CA LEU A 103 1.64 2.09 14.92
C LEU A 103 0.37 1.29 15.20
N ARG A 104 -0.47 1.74 16.15
CA ARG A 104 -1.76 1.10 16.44
C ARG A 104 -2.73 1.20 15.25
N LEU A 105 -2.77 2.35 14.57
CA LEU A 105 -3.56 2.55 13.35
C LEU A 105 -3.10 1.62 12.22
N ARG A 106 -1.79 1.49 12.00
CA ARG A 106 -1.27 0.52 11.02
C ARG A 106 -1.60 -0.91 11.43
N PHE A 107 -1.43 -1.24 12.71
CA PHE A 107 -1.67 -2.57 13.25
C PHE A 107 -3.13 -2.99 13.12
N ALA A 108 -4.08 -2.06 13.32
CA ALA A 108 -5.49 -2.28 13.11
C ALA A 108 -5.78 -2.84 11.71
N VAL A 109 -5.20 -2.21 10.68
CA VAL A 109 -5.33 -2.65 9.28
C VAL A 109 -4.69 -4.02 9.08
N THR A 110 -3.47 -4.25 9.55
CA THR A 110 -2.78 -5.54 9.35
C THR A 110 -3.50 -6.70 10.04
N LYS A 111 -4.02 -6.48 11.25
CA LYS A 111 -4.78 -7.49 12.00
C LYS A 111 -6.10 -7.82 11.28
N ALA A 112 -6.79 -6.83 10.74
CA ALA A 112 -7.98 -7.05 9.93
C ALA A 112 -7.69 -7.86 8.66
N ILE A 113 -6.59 -7.55 7.95
CA ILE A 113 -6.16 -8.30 6.76
C ILE A 113 -5.91 -9.77 7.12
N GLN A 114 -5.11 -10.03 8.16
CA GLN A 114 -4.78 -11.39 8.61
C GLN A 114 -6.05 -12.19 8.92
N TYR A 115 -6.95 -11.61 9.70
CA TYR A 115 -8.20 -12.27 10.09
C TYR A 115 -9.12 -12.55 8.89
N ARG A 116 -9.41 -11.53 8.07
CA ARG A 116 -10.37 -11.67 6.95
C ARG A 116 -9.83 -12.58 5.84
N LYS A 117 -8.51 -12.65 5.65
CA LYS A 117 -7.87 -13.55 4.67
C LYS A 117 -8.15 -15.02 4.97
N GLU A 118 -8.11 -15.41 6.24
CA GLU A 118 -8.24 -16.80 6.69
C GLU A 118 -9.69 -17.31 6.75
N MET A 119 -10.69 -16.43 6.66
CA MET A 119 -12.10 -16.83 6.69
C MET A 119 -12.47 -17.75 5.52
N ASN A 120 -13.36 -18.72 5.75
CA ASN A 120 -13.88 -19.58 4.68
C ASN A 120 -15.18 -19.00 4.08
N ILE A 121 -15.07 -17.85 3.42
CA ILE A 121 -16.18 -17.15 2.75
C ILE A 121 -15.72 -16.64 1.37
N SER A 122 -16.66 -16.19 0.54
CA SER A 122 -16.36 -15.66 -0.79
C SER A 122 -15.39 -14.47 -0.73
N LEU A 123 -14.55 -14.32 -1.77
CA LEU A 123 -13.59 -13.21 -1.86
C LEU A 123 -14.31 -11.85 -1.75
N THR A 124 -15.45 -11.69 -2.43
CA THR A 124 -16.26 -10.48 -2.39
C THR A 124 -16.68 -10.13 -0.95
N GLU A 125 -17.11 -11.12 -0.17
CA GLU A 125 -17.51 -10.89 1.21
C GLU A 125 -16.30 -10.58 2.11
N LYS A 126 -15.16 -11.26 1.92
CA LYS A 126 -13.90 -10.92 2.61
C LYS A 126 -13.51 -9.46 2.39
N VAL A 127 -13.56 -8.99 1.14
CA VAL A 127 -13.21 -7.60 0.78
C VAL A 127 -14.17 -6.61 1.41
N LYS A 128 -15.47 -6.90 1.38
CA LYS A 128 -16.50 -6.05 2.01
C LYS A 128 -16.30 -5.92 3.51
N LEU A 129 -16.09 -7.04 4.21
CA LEU A 129 -15.83 -7.05 5.64
C LEU A 129 -14.52 -6.33 5.99
N LEU A 130 -13.45 -6.58 5.21
CA LEU A 130 -12.17 -5.90 5.39
C LEU A 130 -12.30 -4.38 5.23
N LYS A 131 -13.09 -3.89 4.27
CA LYS A 131 -13.37 -2.45 4.13
C LYS A 131 -13.99 -1.88 5.41
N ASN A 132 -14.98 -2.58 5.98
CA ASN A 132 -15.62 -2.14 7.21
C ASN A 132 -14.63 -2.09 8.38
N ASP A 133 -13.78 -3.10 8.53
CA ASP A 133 -12.77 -3.14 9.59
C ASP A 133 -11.76 -1.99 9.44
N ILE A 134 -11.27 -1.72 8.22
CA ILE A 134 -10.34 -0.62 7.95
C ILE A 134 -10.96 0.71 8.35
N LEU A 135 -12.21 0.96 7.96
CA LEU A 135 -12.91 2.21 8.28
C LEU A 135 -13.21 2.34 9.78
N ASN A 136 -13.44 1.22 10.46
CA ASN A 136 -13.67 1.19 11.91
C ASN A 136 -12.36 1.29 12.73
N GLY A 137 -11.21 0.97 12.13
CA GLY A 137 -9.91 0.91 12.83
C GLY A 137 -9.55 2.19 13.60
N SER A 138 -9.79 3.37 13.02
CA SER A 138 -9.55 4.64 13.73
C SER A 138 -10.52 4.85 14.90
N PHE A 139 -11.80 4.48 14.76
CA PHE A 139 -12.76 4.61 15.86
C PHE A 139 -12.29 3.79 17.06
N HIS A 140 -11.94 2.53 16.84
CA HIS A 140 -11.38 1.65 17.88
C HIS A 140 -10.12 2.24 18.53
N VAL A 141 -9.15 2.67 17.72
CA VAL A 141 -7.86 3.19 18.23
C VAL A 141 -8.03 4.45 19.07
N PHE A 142 -9.04 5.26 18.78
CA PHE A 142 -9.35 6.49 19.50
C PHE A 142 -10.48 6.34 20.54
N GLY A 143 -10.88 5.11 20.89
CA GLY A 143 -11.74 4.82 22.04
C GLY A 143 -13.24 4.77 21.76
N CYS A 144 -13.67 4.77 20.50
CA CYS A 144 -15.06 4.54 20.11
C CYS A 144 -15.23 3.09 19.64
N HIS A 145 -15.95 2.28 20.44
CA HIS A 145 -16.04 0.83 20.23
C HIS A 145 -17.39 0.35 19.68
N ASP A 146 -18.31 1.26 19.38
CA ASP A 146 -19.73 0.98 19.03
C ASP A 146 -19.91 0.03 17.84
N ARG A 147 -18.90 -0.07 16.96
CA ARG A 147 -18.94 -0.87 15.74
C ARG A 147 -17.79 -1.88 15.66
N CYS A 148 -17.12 -2.17 16.77
CA CYS A 148 -16.07 -3.17 16.80
C CYS A 148 -16.62 -4.58 16.68
N ASP A 149 -16.00 -5.38 15.81
CA ASP A 149 -16.19 -6.82 15.78
C ASP A 149 -15.45 -7.48 16.96
N ARG A 150 -15.97 -8.60 17.47
CA ARG A 150 -15.47 -9.28 18.68
C ARG A 150 -14.04 -9.79 18.54
N TYR A 151 -13.63 -10.23 17.35
CA TYR A 151 -12.25 -10.67 17.11
C TYR A 151 -11.25 -9.51 17.25
N PHE A 152 -11.72 -8.28 17.05
CA PHE A 152 -10.91 -7.09 17.00
C PHE A 152 -10.82 -6.40 18.35
N CYS A 153 -11.94 -6.29 19.06
CA CYS A 153 -12.06 -5.67 20.37
C CYS A 153 -12.56 -6.71 21.40
N VAL A 154 -11.61 -7.30 22.14
CA VAL A 154 -11.87 -8.37 23.12
C VAL A 154 -12.12 -7.77 24.51
N ASP A 155 -11.27 -6.83 24.93
CA ASP A 155 -11.33 -6.21 26.25
C ASP A 155 -11.51 -4.70 26.11
N ILE A 156 -12.76 -4.23 26.22
CA ILE A 156 -13.04 -2.79 26.35
C ILE A 156 -12.50 -2.37 27.72
N LYS A 157 -11.46 -1.54 27.72
CA LYS A 157 -10.87 -1.04 28.96
C LYS A 157 -11.90 -0.14 29.65
N ALA A 158 -12.24 -0.49 30.89
CA ALA A 158 -13.01 0.40 31.76
C ALA A 158 -12.31 1.77 31.81
N ASN A 159 -13.05 2.83 31.52
CA ASN A 159 -12.59 4.23 31.48
C ASN A 159 -11.62 4.60 30.35
N GLU A 160 -11.63 3.92 29.19
CA GLU A 160 -10.94 4.47 28.01
C GLU A 160 -11.64 5.75 27.51
N ASN A 161 -10.91 6.85 27.45
CA ASN A 161 -11.42 8.11 26.91
C ASN A 161 -11.65 8.02 25.40
N ASN A 162 -12.84 8.41 24.96
CA ASN A 162 -13.18 8.55 23.55
C ASN A 162 -12.71 9.91 23.00
N PHE A 163 -11.68 9.88 22.15
CA PHE A 163 -11.09 11.07 21.52
C PHE A 163 -11.75 11.43 20.18
N VAL A 164 -12.66 10.60 19.65
CA VAL A 164 -13.30 10.85 18.36
C VAL A 164 -14.02 12.22 18.32
N PRO A 165 -14.81 12.63 19.34
CA PRO A 165 -15.46 13.94 19.33
C PRO A 165 -14.48 15.11 19.27
N GLU A 166 -13.33 15.02 19.96
CA GLU A 166 -12.31 16.07 19.95
C GLU A 166 -11.62 16.17 18.58
N LEU A 167 -11.32 15.02 17.97
CA LEU A 167 -10.75 14.94 16.62
C LEU A 167 -11.72 15.51 15.57
N GLN A 168 -13.03 15.28 15.74
CA GLN A 168 -14.08 15.86 14.89
C GLN A 168 -14.18 17.38 15.09
N LYS A 169 -14.17 17.84 16.34
CA LYS A 169 -14.26 19.28 16.68
C LYS A 169 -13.14 20.11 16.07
N CYS A 170 -11.90 19.60 16.03
CA CYS A 170 -10.79 20.30 15.39
C CYS A 170 -10.65 20.00 13.89
N GLY A 171 -11.56 19.21 13.31
CA GLY A 171 -11.61 18.89 11.89
C GLY A 171 -10.58 17.86 11.41
N VAL A 172 -9.59 17.45 12.21
CA VAL A 172 -8.56 16.49 11.79
C VAL A 172 -9.12 15.08 11.50
N TRP A 173 -10.32 14.78 12.01
CA TRP A 173 -11.00 13.52 11.74
C TRP A 173 -11.25 13.28 10.24
N THR A 174 -11.57 14.34 9.48
CA THR A 174 -11.81 14.22 8.04
C THR A 174 -10.55 13.77 7.30
N ASP A 175 -9.38 14.30 7.69
CA ASP A 175 -8.08 13.92 7.13
C ASP A 175 -7.72 12.47 7.45
N LEU A 176 -7.98 12.03 8.68
CA LEU A 176 -7.78 10.64 9.10
C LEU A 176 -8.68 9.68 8.31
N MET A 177 -9.96 10.03 8.15
CA MET A 177 -10.90 9.22 7.38
C MET A 177 -10.56 9.21 5.90
N ALA A 178 -10.12 10.34 5.33
CA ALA A 178 -9.62 10.38 3.95
C ALA A 178 -8.41 9.45 3.74
N ALA A 179 -7.47 9.43 4.68
CA ALA A 179 -6.33 8.51 4.65
C ALA A 179 -6.78 7.04 4.71
N LEU A 180 -7.76 6.71 5.57
CA LEU A 180 -8.33 5.36 5.65
C LEU A 180 -9.11 4.96 4.40
N ASN A 181 -9.87 5.88 3.80
CA ASN A 181 -10.62 5.61 2.58
C ASN A 181 -9.69 5.20 1.43
N LEU A 182 -8.49 5.78 1.34
CA LEU A 182 -7.48 5.35 0.37
C LEU A 182 -7.00 3.91 0.62
N VAL A 183 -6.87 3.50 1.89
CA VAL A 183 -6.52 2.12 2.25
C VAL A 183 -7.67 1.17 1.93
N ALA A 184 -8.90 1.54 2.31
CA ALA A 184 -10.10 0.75 2.08
C ALA A 184 -10.41 0.57 0.58
N TYR A 185 -10.09 1.58 -0.24
CA TYR A 185 -10.15 1.47 -1.70
C TYR A 185 -9.32 0.28 -2.22
N HIS A 186 -8.16 0.03 -1.61
CA HIS A 186 -7.28 -1.09 -1.96
C HIS A 186 -7.59 -2.40 -1.22
N ALA A 187 -8.73 -2.54 -0.54
CA ALA A 187 -9.08 -3.75 0.21
C ALA A 187 -9.02 -5.03 -0.64
N ASN A 188 -9.38 -4.95 -1.94
CA ASN A 188 -9.27 -6.08 -2.86
C ASN A 188 -7.82 -6.55 -3.04
N SER A 189 -6.86 -5.64 -3.13
CA SER A 189 -5.43 -6.00 -3.18
C SER A 189 -4.92 -6.50 -1.82
N LEU A 190 -5.34 -5.83 -0.74
CA LEU A 190 -4.88 -6.11 0.61
C LEU A 190 -5.26 -7.50 1.11
N ILE A 191 -6.41 -8.05 0.70
CA ILE A 191 -6.87 -9.37 1.15
C ILE A 191 -5.92 -10.51 0.71
N HIS A 192 -5.20 -10.32 -0.40
CA HIS A 192 -4.19 -11.28 -0.85
C HIS A 192 -2.96 -11.29 0.07
N HIS A 193 -2.68 -10.17 0.75
CA HIS A 193 -1.56 -9.97 1.67
C HIS A 193 -0.20 -10.34 1.04
N VAL A 194 0.05 -9.81 -0.16
CA VAL A 194 1.29 -10.00 -0.92
C VAL A 194 2.12 -8.73 -0.96
N ASN A 195 3.44 -8.87 -1.14
CA ASN A 195 4.36 -7.75 -1.32
C ASN A 195 5.36 -8.05 -2.45
N ASN A 196 6.01 -7.00 -2.94
CA ASN A 196 7.02 -7.05 -4.01
C ASN A 196 8.47 -7.06 -3.46
N ASN A 197 8.67 -7.34 -2.15
CA ASN A 197 9.98 -7.21 -1.51
C ASN A 197 11.07 -8.06 -2.18
N CYS A 198 10.71 -9.26 -2.68
CA CYS A 198 11.64 -10.13 -3.40
C CYS A 198 12.12 -9.49 -4.71
N VAL A 199 11.22 -8.82 -5.44
CA VAL A 199 11.53 -8.11 -6.69
C VAL A 199 12.34 -6.86 -6.40
N GLU A 200 11.97 -6.07 -5.38
CA GLU A 200 12.75 -4.90 -4.94
C GLU A 200 14.18 -5.31 -4.54
N GLY A 201 14.31 -6.39 -3.78
CA GLY A 201 15.60 -6.94 -3.35
C GLY A 201 16.46 -7.37 -4.55
N TYR A 202 15.89 -8.13 -5.49
CA TYR A 202 16.59 -8.53 -6.71
C TYR A 202 17.00 -7.31 -7.56
N ASN A 203 16.09 -6.36 -7.78
CA ASN A 203 16.38 -5.15 -8.54
C ASN A 203 17.47 -4.31 -7.87
N SER A 204 17.52 -4.25 -6.54
CA SER A 204 18.60 -3.55 -5.82
C SER A 204 19.97 -4.21 -6.03
N ILE A 205 20.01 -5.54 -6.10
CA ILE A 205 21.21 -6.32 -6.39
C ILE A 205 21.64 -6.11 -7.85
N VAL A 206 20.73 -6.29 -8.81
CA VAL A 206 21.01 -6.07 -10.24
C VAL A 206 21.46 -4.63 -10.49
N ALA A 207 20.78 -3.64 -9.93
CA ALA A 207 21.16 -2.23 -10.06
C ALA A 207 22.56 -1.95 -9.48
N LYS A 208 22.96 -2.63 -8.41
CA LYS A 208 24.34 -2.54 -7.89
C LYS A 208 25.37 -3.10 -8.89
N TYR A 209 25.08 -4.22 -9.54
CA TYR A 209 26.01 -4.83 -10.50
C TYR A 209 26.01 -4.12 -11.87
N VAL A 210 24.86 -3.62 -12.33
CA VAL A 210 24.71 -2.93 -13.62
C VAL A 210 25.05 -1.44 -13.51
N GLY A 211 24.69 -0.79 -12.40
CA GLY A 211 25.01 0.62 -12.09
C GLY A 211 26.39 0.82 -11.44
N GLY A 212 27.08 -0.27 -11.07
CA GLY A 212 28.43 -0.28 -10.48
C GLY A 212 29.57 0.14 -11.42
N LYS A 213 29.28 0.49 -12.69
CA LYS A 213 30.25 1.10 -13.63
C LYS A 213 30.42 2.62 -13.42
N ARG A 214 30.33 3.12 -12.18
CA ARG A 214 31.02 4.38 -11.83
C ARG A 214 32.46 4.02 -11.46
N ILE A 215 33.28 3.91 -12.49
CA ILE A 215 34.74 3.86 -12.41
C ILE A 215 35.19 4.99 -11.48
N ASN A 216 35.97 4.63 -10.45
CA ASN A 216 36.67 5.54 -9.55
C ASN A 216 37.32 6.69 -10.33
N TYR A 217 36.82 7.91 -10.16
CA TYR A 217 37.46 9.16 -10.61
C TYR A 217 38.29 9.81 -9.49
N SER A 218 38.91 9.02 -8.62
CA SER A 218 39.75 9.49 -7.51
C SER A 218 41.25 9.19 -7.71
N LEU A 219 41.71 9.05 -8.95
CA LEU A 219 43.14 9.06 -9.30
C LEU A 219 43.41 10.07 -10.43
N ARG A 220 43.32 11.36 -10.11
CA ARG A 220 44.02 12.43 -10.82
C ARG A 220 44.30 13.58 -9.86
N ALA A 221 45.56 13.65 -9.44
CA ALA A 221 46.35 14.83 -9.05
C ALA A 221 47.10 14.64 -7.72
N SER A 222 48.27 14.01 -7.81
CA SER A 222 49.40 14.30 -6.92
C SER A 222 50.68 14.09 -7.72
N ASN A 223 50.96 15.03 -8.63
CA ASN A 223 52.34 15.35 -8.99
C ASN A 223 52.76 16.52 -8.09
N GLY A 224 53.66 16.21 -7.17
CA GLY A 224 54.55 17.12 -6.45
C GLY A 224 55.87 16.38 -6.33
#